data_AF-A0A7C0X1R9-F1
#
_entry.id   AF-A0A7C0X1R9-F1
#
_cell.length_a   1.000
_cell.length_b   1.000
_cell.length_c   1.000
_cell.angle_alpha   90.00
_cell.angle_beta   90.00
_cell.angle_gamma   90.00
#
_symmetry.space_group_name_H-M   'P 1'
#
loop_
_entity.id
_entity.type
_entity.pdbx_description
1 polymer ?
#
loop_
_entity_poly.entity_id
_entity_poly.type
_entity_poly.pdbx_seq_one_letter_code
_entity_poly.pdbx_strand_id
1 'polypeptide(L)'
;LFMSITVKKKPRNKDNVPTRALIPAFMISELKTAFEMGFILFVPFLIIDMVVASILLSMGMMMLPPVMISLPFKIMLFVLVDGWNLLVGSLIRSFG
;
A
#
# COMPACT_ATOMS: atom_id res chain seq x y z
N LEU A 1 21.67 -1.24 9.06
CA LEU A 1 21.96 -2.08 7.88
C LEU A 1 22.87 -1.37 6.88
N PHE A 2 22.45 -0.30 6.21
CA PHE A 2 23.29 0.37 5.20
C PHE A 2 24.59 0.96 5.78
N MET A 3 24.52 1.58 6.96
CA MET A 3 25.71 2.07 7.66
C MET A 3 26.74 0.99 8.02
N SER A 4 26.31 -0.24 8.31
CA SER A 4 27.23 -1.35 8.61
C SER A 4 27.88 -1.94 7.35
N ILE A 5 27.31 -1.70 6.18
CA ILE A 5 27.82 -2.19 4.90
C ILE A 5 28.78 -1.16 4.27
N THR A 6 28.53 0.14 4.47
CA THR A 6 29.25 1.21 3.75
C THR A 6 30.32 1.92 4.60
N VAL A 7 30.30 1.83 5.94
CA VAL A 7 31.14 2.69 6.81
C VAL A 7 31.89 1.90 7.89
N LYS A 8 33.24 2.01 7.91
CA LYS A 8 34.12 1.41 8.94
C LYS A 8 34.12 2.15 10.29
N LYS A 9 33.75 3.45 10.34
CA LYS A 9 33.69 4.29 11.56
C LYS A 9 32.30 4.93 11.70
N LYS A 10 31.58 4.65 12.80
CA LYS A 10 30.26 5.25 13.05
C LYS A 10 30.37 6.80 13.02
N PRO A 11 29.52 7.50 12.25
CA PRO A 11 29.52 8.95 12.20
C PRO A 11 29.14 9.51 13.57
N ARG A 12 29.87 10.55 13.98
CA ARG A 12 29.71 11.18 15.30
C ARG A 12 28.45 12.04 15.39
N ASN A 13 27.90 12.47 14.25
CA ASN A 13 26.75 13.36 14.17
C ASN A 13 25.90 13.07 12.92
N LYS A 14 24.63 13.50 12.90
CA LYS A 14 23.67 13.25 11.81
C LYS A 14 24.17 13.77 10.45
N ASP A 15 24.88 14.89 10.45
CA ASP A 15 25.40 15.53 9.23
C ASP A 15 26.56 14.76 8.59
N ASN A 16 27.17 13.83 9.34
CA ASN A 16 28.29 13.03 8.86
C ASN A 16 27.84 11.68 8.24
N VAL A 17 26.54 11.46 8.06
CA VAL A 17 26.04 10.24 7.41
C VAL A 17 26.32 10.33 5.90
N PRO A 18 27.09 9.38 5.32
CA PRO A 18 27.39 9.44 3.89
C PRO A 18 26.13 9.31 3.04
N THR A 19 25.95 10.22 2.07
CA THR A 19 24.81 10.22 1.15
C THR A 19 24.66 8.88 0.40
N ARG A 20 25.77 8.21 0.12
CA ARG A 20 25.80 6.86 -0.50
C ARG A 20 25.14 5.76 0.33
N ALA A 21 25.06 5.94 1.65
CA ALA A 21 24.33 5.04 2.54
C ALA A 21 22.92 5.54 2.85
N LEU A 22 22.72 6.87 2.86
CA LEU A 22 21.44 7.50 3.18
C LEU A 22 20.39 7.29 2.07
N ILE A 23 20.74 7.52 0.81
CA ILE A 23 19.81 7.38 -0.33
C ILE A 23 19.19 5.98 -0.39
N PRO A 24 19.95 4.87 -0.43
CA PRO A 24 19.36 3.53 -0.47
C PRO A 24 18.60 3.18 0.81
N ALA A 25 19.03 3.69 1.98
CA ALA A 25 18.29 3.48 3.22
C ALA A 25 16.90 4.16 3.18
N PHE A 26 16.84 5.39 2.66
CA PHE A 26 15.60 6.13 2.47
C PHE A 26 14.68 5.45 1.44
N MET A 27 15.20 5.05 0.28
CA MET A 27 14.38 4.35 -0.72
C MET A 27 13.73 3.07 -0.18
N ILE A 28 14.47 2.28 0.61
CA ILE A 28 13.92 1.06 1.21
C ILE A 28 12.88 1.39 2.29
N SER A 29 13.09 2.45 3.09
CA SER A 29 12.06 2.87 4.06
C SER A 29 10.79 3.33 3.37
N GLU A 30 10.89 4.15 2.33
CA GLU A 30 9.74 4.62 1.55
C GLU A 30 9.00 3.47 0.87
N LEU A 31 9.73 2.51 0.28
CA LEU A 31 9.10 1.32 -0.32
C LEU A 31 8.33 0.52 0.73
N LYS A 32 8.92 0.28 1.91
CA LYS A 32 8.24 -0.43 2.99
C LYS A 32 6.95 0.30 3.40
N THR A 33 7.03 1.60 3.63
CA THR A 33 5.90 2.44 4.02
C THR A 33 4.82 2.45 2.93
N ALA A 34 5.20 2.53 1.66
CA ALA A 34 4.26 2.44 0.53
C ALA A 34 3.56 1.07 0.45
N PHE A 35 4.27 -0.03 0.68
CA PHE A 35 3.67 -1.37 0.74
C PHE A 35 2.68 -1.53 1.90
N GLU A 36 3.02 -1.01 3.08
CA GLU A 36 2.12 -1.04 4.24
C GLU A 36 0.83 -0.25 3.97
N MET A 37 0.95 0.96 3.41
CA MET A 37 -0.22 1.75 2.99
C MET A 37 -1.05 1.04 1.93
N GLY A 38 -0.40 0.53 0.88
CA GLY A 38 -1.07 -0.19 -0.21
C GLY A 38 -1.81 -1.44 0.28
N PHE A 39 -1.23 -2.17 1.24
CA PHE A 39 -1.87 -3.34 1.83
C PHE A 39 -3.16 -2.96 2.56
N ILE A 40 -3.10 -1.97 3.47
CA ILE A 40 -4.28 -1.52 4.24
C ILE A 40 -5.39 -1.03 3.30
N LEU A 41 -5.04 -0.28 2.25
CA LEU A 41 -5.99 0.19 1.24
C LEU A 41 -6.62 -0.95 0.44
N PHE A 42 -5.89 -2.05 0.21
CA PHE A 42 -6.36 -3.18 -0.58
C PHE A 42 -7.33 -4.10 0.17
N VAL A 43 -7.19 -4.21 1.50
CA VAL A 43 -8.05 -5.07 2.35
C VAL A 43 -9.56 -4.91 2.09
N PRO A 44 -10.18 -3.71 2.11
CA PRO A 44 -11.61 -3.57 1.89
C PRO A 44 -12.07 -4.07 0.52
N PHE A 45 -11.25 -3.88 -0.52
CA PHE A 45 -11.56 -4.35 -1.87
C PHE A 45 -11.45 -5.87 -1.98
N LEU A 46 -10.49 -6.47 -1.28
CA LEU A 46 -10.34 -7.92 -1.20
C LEU A 46 -11.57 -8.55 -0.53
N ILE A 47 -12.09 -7.94 0.53
CA ILE A 47 -13.32 -8.40 1.19
C ILE A 47 -14.49 -8.40 0.20
N ILE A 48 -14.65 -7.33 -0.59
CA ILE A 48 -15.70 -7.28 -1.62
C ILE A 48 -15.53 -8.43 -2.63
N ASP A 49 -14.32 -8.68 -3.12
CA ASP A 49 -14.07 -9.77 -4.07
C ASP A 49 -14.44 -11.13 -3.49
N MET A 50 -14.04 -11.42 -2.25
CA MET A 50 -14.35 -12.69 -1.59
C MET A 50 -15.86 -12.86 -1.38
N VAL A 51 -16.55 -11.81 -0.94
CA VAL A 51 -18.00 -11.84 -0.73
C VAL A 51 -18.73 -12.06 -2.05
N VAL A 52 -18.41 -11.29 -3.10
CA VAL A 52 -19.03 -11.42 -4.42
C VAL A 52 -18.77 -12.79 -5.03
N ALA A 53 -17.54 -13.31 -4.92
CA ALA A 53 -17.22 -14.65 -5.38
C ALA A 53 -18.03 -15.72 -4.65
N SER A 54 -18.16 -15.63 -3.32
CA SER A 54 -18.93 -16.59 -2.54
C SER A 54 -20.41 -16.61 -2.94
N ILE A 55 -21.02 -15.44 -3.17
CA ILE A 55 -22.42 -15.31 -3.58
C ILE A 55 -22.63 -15.89 -5.00
N LEU A 56 -21.73 -15.59 -5.95
CA LEU A 56 -21.79 -16.12 -7.31
C LEU A 56 -21.68 -17.65 -7.33
N LEU A 57 -20.76 -18.21 -6.52
CA LEU A 57 -20.60 -19.65 -6.37
C LEU A 57 -21.86 -20.29 -5.77
N SER A 58 -22.48 -19.66 -4.76
CA SER A 58 -23.73 -20.14 -4.17
C SER A 58 -24.92 -20.11 -5.15
N MET A 59 -24.92 -19.20 -6.12
CA MET A 59 -25.94 -19.15 -7.19
C MET A 59 -25.66 -20.14 -8.34
N GLY A 60 -24.55 -20.88 -8.31
CA GLY A 60 -24.14 -21.79 -9.39
C GLY A 60 -23.61 -21.08 -10.64
N MET A 61 -23.35 -19.77 -10.58
CA MET A 61 -22.85 -18.99 -11.72
C MET A 61 -21.32 -19.06 -11.81
N MET A 62 -20.80 -20.20 -12.29
CA MET A 62 -19.35 -20.43 -12.42
C MET A 62 -18.72 -19.76 -13.65
N MET A 63 -19.52 -19.38 -14.65
CA MET A 63 -19.00 -18.87 -15.93
C MET A 63 -18.84 -17.34 -15.98
N LEU A 64 -19.38 -16.63 -14.98
CA LEU A 64 -19.22 -15.18 -14.88
C LEU A 64 -18.01 -14.86 -14.02
N PRO A 65 -17.01 -14.11 -14.52
CA PRO A 65 -15.85 -13.72 -13.72
C PRO A 65 -16.31 -12.85 -12.54
N PRO A 66 -16.05 -13.26 -11.27
CA PRO A 66 -16.49 -12.50 -10.10
C PRO A 66 -16.00 -11.06 -10.06
N VAL A 67 -14.82 -10.82 -10.65
CA VAL A 67 -14.18 -9.49 -10.75
C VAL A 67 -15.04 -8.48 -11.51
N MET A 68 -15.75 -8.91 -12.56
CA MET A 68 -16.61 -8.02 -13.34
C MET A 68 -17.80 -7.54 -12.53
N ILE A 69 -18.33 -8.42 -11.67
CA ILE A 69 -19.45 -8.11 -10.79
C ILE A 69 -18.98 -7.28 -9.59
N SER A 70 -17.79 -7.56 -9.05
CA SER A 70 -17.26 -6.82 -7.89
C SER A 70 -16.80 -5.40 -8.23
N LEU A 71 -16.36 -5.14 -9.47
CA LEU A 71 -15.87 -3.83 -9.92
C LEU A 71 -16.82 -2.65 -9.60
N PRO A 72 -18.11 -2.65 -9.98
CA PRO A 72 -19.02 -1.56 -9.63
C PRO A 72 -19.17 -1.36 -8.11
N PHE A 73 -19.17 -2.43 -7.31
CA PHE A 73 -19.22 -2.31 -5.85
C PHE A 73 -17.95 -1.69 -5.27
N LYS A 74 -16.78 -2.03 -5.81
CA LYS A 74 -15.52 -1.39 -5.40
C LYS A 74 -15.52 0.10 -5.71
N ILE A 75 -15.93 0.47 -6.92
CA ILE A 75 -16.02 1.88 -7.33
C ILE A 75 -17.03 2.62 -6.44
N MET A 76 -18.19 2.02 -6.18
CA MET A 76 -19.20 2.58 -5.29
C MET A 76 -18.64 2.79 -3.88
N LEU A 77 -18.04 1.77 -3.26
CA LEU A 77 -17.41 1.90 -1.94
C LEU A 77 -16.38 3.02 -1.94
N PHE A 78 -15.50 3.04 -2.93
CA PHE A 78 -14.42 4.01 -3.02
C PHE A 78 -14.93 5.46 -3.14
N VAL A 79 -16.01 5.69 -3.88
CA VAL A 79 -16.65 7.01 -3.97
C VAL A 79 -17.40 7.36 -2.68
N LEU A 80 -18.13 6.40 -2.08
CA LEU A 80 -18.93 6.63 -0.86
C LEU A 80 -18.08 7.02 0.35
N VAL A 81 -16.87 6.46 0.46
CA VAL A 81 -15.94 6.77 1.56
C VAL A 81 -15.04 7.97 1.25
N ASP A 82 -15.27 8.66 0.13
CA ASP A 82 -14.41 9.74 -0.36
C ASP A 82 -12.93 9.30 -0.47
N GLY A 83 -12.73 8.16 -1.12
CA GLY A 83 -11.46 7.45 -1.16
C GLY A 83 -10.31 8.27 -1.74
N TRP A 84 -10.57 9.19 -2.67
CA TRP A 84 -9.55 10.10 -3.20
C TRP A 84 -8.97 11.02 -2.12
N ASN A 85 -9.82 11.60 -1.27
CA ASN A 85 -9.36 12.44 -0.17
C ASN A 85 -8.62 11.63 0.91
N LEU A 86 -9.07 10.40 1.18
CA LEU A 86 -8.35 9.49 2.09
C LEU A 86 -6.96 9.12 1.56
N LEU A 87 -6.83 8.80 0.27
CA LEU A 87 -5.55 8.48 -0.37
C LEU A 87 -4.58 9.67 -0.34
N VAL A 88 -5.04 10.83 -0.84
CA VAL A 88 -4.20 12.04 -0.92
C VAL A 88 -3.84 12.52 0.49
N GLY A 89 -4.79 12.51 1.42
CA GLY A 89 -4.55 12.86 2.82
C GLY A 89 -3.54 11.94 3.50
N SER A 90 -3.60 10.63 3.24
CA SER A 90 -2.65 9.66 3.80
C SER A 90 -1.23 9.88 3.25
N LEU A 91 -1.12 10.18 1.95
CA LEU A 91 0.17 10.50 1.33
C LEU A 91 0.76 11.78 1.91
N ILE A 92 -0.01 12.87 1.99
CA ILE A 92 0.48 14.15 2.53
C ILE A 92 0.95 14.00 3.99
N ARG A 93 0.18 13.29 4.82
CA ARG A 93 0.56 13.02 6.21
C ARG A 93 1.79 12.13 6.35
N SER A 94 2.12 11.31 5.35
CA SER A 94 3.30 10.44 5.37
C SER A 94 4.60 11.21 5.13
N PHE A 95 4.55 12.34 4.43
CA PHE A 95 5.72 13.16 4.11
C PHE A 95 5.90 14.36 5.05
N GLY A 96 4.88 14.68 5.85
CA GLY A 96 4.84 15.83 6.78
C GLY A 96 5.41 15.56 8.16
#